data_AF-A0A940DNP0-F1
#
_entry.id   AF-A0A940DNP0-F1
#
_cell.length_a   1.000
_cell.length_b   1.000
_cell.length_c   1.000
_cell.angle_alpha   90.00
_cell.angle_beta   90.00
_cell.angle_gamma   90.00
#
_symmetry.space_group_name_H-M   'P 1'
#
loop_
_entity.id
_entity.type
_entity.pdbx_description
1 polymer ?
#
loop_
_entity_poly.entity_id
_entity_poly.type
_entity_poly.pdbx_seq_one_letter_code
_entity_poly.pdbx_strand_id
1 'polypeptide(L)'
;MNITKSQYEFALAKIEELLPVVSEEAPADDKDAVELSILSDVIIEYEKEHFPIEKPTVAELVGLSLEEKNMTQKQLAEEIGVSPSRISDYVNGRAEPTLKIASSLCKILDIHPAAMLGL
;
A
#
# COMPACT_ATOMS: atom_id res chain seq x y z
N MET A 1 6.43 19.48 12.83
CA MET A 1 6.16 20.93 12.54
C MET A 1 4.66 21.04 12.36
N ASN A 2 3.93 21.96 12.99
CA ASN A 2 2.46 21.95 12.84
C ASN A 2 2.07 22.54 11.48
N ILE A 3 1.95 21.68 10.46
CA ILE A 3 1.51 22.05 9.12
C ILE A 3 -0.01 22.22 9.13
N THR A 4 -0.48 23.37 8.63
CA THR A 4 -1.92 23.64 8.52
C THR A 4 -2.48 23.06 7.22
N LYS A 5 -3.79 22.78 7.18
CA LYS A 5 -4.48 22.33 5.97
C LYS A 5 -4.25 23.25 4.76
N SER A 6 -4.20 24.57 4.98
CA SER A 6 -3.95 25.54 3.91
C SER A 6 -2.52 25.47 3.36
N GLN A 7 -1.53 25.19 4.20
CA GLN A 7 -0.14 24.98 3.74
C GLN A 7 -0.01 23.68 2.94
N TYR A 8 -0.71 22.62 3.37
CA TYR A 8 -0.80 21.36 2.65
C TYR A 8 -1.46 21.53 1.26
N GLU A 9 -2.62 22.19 1.18
CA GLU A 9 -3.31 22.43 -0.09
C GLU A 9 -2.50 23.31 -1.05
N PHE A 10 -1.80 24.32 -0.51
CA PHE A 10 -0.87 25.13 -1.28
C PHE A 10 0.29 24.29 -1.83
N ALA A 11 0.88 23.43 -1.00
CA ALA A 11 1.98 22.56 -1.41
C ALA A 11 1.56 21.58 -2.50
N LEU A 12 0.38 20.96 -2.38
CA LEU A 12 -0.17 20.09 -3.42
C LEU A 12 -0.29 20.79 -4.77
N ALA A 13 -0.95 21.96 -4.79
CA ALA A 13 -1.12 22.73 -6.02
C ALA A 13 0.22 23.12 -6.65
N LYS A 14 1.21 23.45 -5.82
CA LYS A 14 2.57 23.78 -6.29
C LYS A 14 3.34 22.59 -6.84
N ILE A 15 3.22 21.43 -6.22
CA ILE A 15 3.81 20.19 -6.74
C ILE A 15 3.22 19.85 -8.12
N GLU A 16 1.90 19.98 -8.32
CA GLU A 16 1.27 19.74 -9.62
C GLU A 16 1.84 20.65 -10.74
N GLU A 17 2.24 21.88 -10.41
CA GLU A 17 2.92 22.80 -11.34
C GLU A 17 4.37 22.41 -11.61
N LEU A 18 5.09 21.93 -10.59
CA LEU A 18 6.53 21.63 -10.66
C LEU A 18 6.86 20.24 -11.23
N LEU A 19 6.03 19.23 -10.95
CA LEU A 19 6.22 17.85 -11.43
C LEU A 19 6.47 17.72 -12.95
N PRO A 20 5.77 18.43 -13.85
CA PRO A 20 6.01 18.28 -15.28
C PRO A 20 7.27 18.99 -15.79
N VAL A 21 7.87 19.89 -15.01
CA VAL A 21 9.01 20.72 -15.45
C VAL A 21 10.34 20.35 -14.78
N VAL A 22 10.30 19.73 -13.60
CA VAL A 22 11.48 19.20 -12.93
C VAL A 22 11.83 17.83 -13.51
N SER A 23 13.02 17.70 -14.10
CA SER A 23 13.52 16.40 -14.62
C SER A 23 14.25 15.63 -13.51
N GLU A 24 14.26 14.30 -13.61
CA GLU A 24 14.96 13.43 -12.65
C GLU A 24 16.49 13.63 -12.68
N GLU A 25 17.01 14.18 -13.77
CA GLU A 25 18.42 14.53 -13.95
C GLU A 25 18.78 15.95 -13.50
N ALA A 26 17.80 16.71 -12.98
CA ALA A 26 18.03 18.05 -12.47
C ALA A 26 19.09 18.03 -11.35
N PRO A 27 20.08 18.95 -11.37
CA PRO A 27 21.03 19.10 -10.28
C PRO A 27 20.32 19.32 -8.93
N ALA A 28 20.87 18.79 -7.85
CA ALA A 28 20.27 18.92 -6.52
C ALA A 28 20.18 20.37 -6.00
N ASP A 29 20.93 21.30 -6.61
CA ASP A 29 20.89 22.74 -6.33
C ASP A 29 20.01 23.53 -7.30
N ASP A 30 19.34 22.85 -8.24
CA ASP A 30 18.31 23.45 -9.07
C ASP A 30 17.16 23.97 -8.19
N LYS A 31 16.70 25.18 -8.49
CA LYS A 31 15.74 25.88 -7.62
C LYS A 31 14.39 25.15 -7.58
N ASP A 32 13.95 24.65 -8.72
CA ASP A 32 12.64 24.00 -8.85
C ASP A 32 12.70 22.60 -8.20
N ALA A 33 13.84 21.90 -8.31
CA ALA A 33 14.07 20.63 -7.61
C ALA A 33 14.13 20.82 -6.08
N VAL A 34 14.81 21.86 -5.59
CA VAL A 34 14.88 22.18 -4.16
C VAL A 34 13.50 22.56 -3.63
N GLU A 35 12.74 23.40 -4.36
CA GLU A 35 11.39 23.78 -3.98
C GLU A 35 10.45 22.57 -3.94
N LEU A 36 10.49 21.71 -4.95
CA LEU A 36 9.72 20.47 -5.00
C LEU A 36 10.01 19.57 -3.78
N SER A 37 11.27 19.43 -3.39
CA SER A 37 11.67 18.67 -2.21
C SER A 37 11.06 19.26 -0.93
N ILE A 38 11.15 20.57 -0.73
CA ILE A 38 10.62 21.23 0.48
C ILE A 38 9.10 21.08 0.56
N LEU A 39 8.39 21.24 -0.56
CA LEU A 39 6.94 21.07 -0.62
C LEU A 39 6.53 19.62 -0.37
N SER A 40 7.32 18.66 -0.83
CA SER A 40 7.10 17.23 -0.58
C SER A 40 7.20 16.94 0.92
N ASP A 41 8.18 17.50 1.62
CA ASP A 41 8.31 17.35 3.08
C ASP A 41 7.10 17.91 3.84
N VAL A 42 6.54 19.04 3.38
CA VAL A 42 5.32 19.64 3.96
C VAL A 42 4.11 18.71 3.81
N ILE A 43 3.95 18.10 2.63
CA ILE A 43 2.87 17.15 2.35
C ILE A 43 3.03 15.89 3.22
N ILE A 44 4.22 15.30 3.23
CA ILE A 44 4.52 14.08 3.99
C ILE A 44 4.22 14.27 5.48
N GLU A 45 4.67 15.38 6.09
CA GLU A 45 4.42 15.64 7.51
C GLU A 45 2.92 15.80 7.81
N TYR A 46 2.16 16.46 6.93
CA TYR A 46 0.72 16.61 7.09
C TYR A 46 -0.04 15.29 6.91
N GLU A 47 0.27 14.52 5.86
CA GLU A 47 -0.36 13.23 5.57
C GLU A 47 -0.06 12.20 6.65
N LYS A 48 1.15 12.18 7.20
CA LYS A 48 1.50 11.30 8.30
C LYS A 48 0.60 11.48 9.53
N GLU A 49 0.16 12.71 9.81
CA GLU A 49 -0.74 13.01 10.92
C GLU A 49 -2.23 12.84 10.57
N HIS A 50 -2.64 13.17 9.34
CA HIS A 50 -4.06 13.28 8.96
C HIS A 50 -4.56 12.13 8.08
N PHE A 51 -3.66 11.43 7.39
CA PHE A 51 -3.92 10.35 6.43
C PHE A 51 -2.89 9.21 6.61
N PRO A 52 -2.79 8.60 7.82
CA PRO A 52 -1.81 7.55 8.05
C PRO A 52 -2.07 6.36 7.13
N ILE A 53 -1.00 5.84 6.52
CA ILE A 53 -1.06 4.60 5.74
C ILE A 53 -1.25 3.44 6.73
N GLU A 54 -2.47 2.91 6.78
CA GLU A 54 -2.77 1.72 7.58
C GLU A 54 -2.16 0.47 6.94
N LYS A 55 -1.81 -0.50 7.77
CA LYS A 55 -1.35 -1.80 7.27
C LYS A 55 -2.54 -2.52 6.63
N PRO A 56 -2.37 -3.11 5.43
CA PRO A 56 -3.44 -3.86 4.80
C PRO A 56 -3.85 -5.04 5.69
N THR A 57 -5.14 -5.32 5.70
CA THR A 57 -5.70 -6.51 6.35
C THR A 57 -5.30 -7.78 5.62
N VAL A 58 -5.39 -8.93 6.29
CA VAL A 58 -5.18 -10.23 5.65
C VAL A 58 -6.14 -10.43 4.47
N ALA A 59 -7.38 -9.93 4.59
CA ALA A 59 -8.39 -10.00 3.54
C ALA A 59 -7.95 -9.23 2.29
N GLU A 60 -7.49 -7.99 2.46
CA GLU A 60 -6.98 -7.15 1.37
C GLU A 60 -5.73 -7.76 0.74
N LEU A 61 -4.78 -8.23 1.55
CA LEU A 61 -3.58 -8.91 1.04
C LEU A 61 -3.92 -10.11 0.17
N VAL A 62 -4.79 -11.00 0.65
CA VAL A 62 -5.19 -12.19 -0.10
C VAL A 62 -5.99 -11.82 -1.36
N GLY A 63 -6.89 -10.84 -1.26
CA GLY A 63 -7.68 -10.35 -2.39
C GLY A 63 -6.82 -9.74 -3.49
N LEU A 64 -5.97 -8.77 -3.14
CA LEU A 64 -5.06 -8.09 -4.07
C LEU A 64 -4.09 -9.07 -4.71
N SER A 65 -3.47 -9.97 -3.93
CA SER A 65 -2.54 -10.95 -4.51
C SER A 65 -3.21 -11.98 -5.42
N LEU A 66 -4.50 -12.28 -5.22
CA LEU A 66 -5.27 -13.09 -6.19
C LEU A 66 -5.46 -12.35 -7.51
N GLU A 67 -5.81 -11.06 -7.45
CA GLU A 67 -5.97 -10.20 -8.63
C GLU A 67 -4.65 -10.04 -9.41
N GLU A 68 -3.57 -9.69 -8.72
CA GLU A 68 -2.23 -9.55 -9.30
C GLU A 68 -1.76 -10.83 -10.00
N LYS A 69 -2.11 -11.99 -9.44
CA LYS A 69 -1.77 -13.31 -10.02
C LYS A 69 -2.78 -13.83 -11.03
N ASN A 70 -3.87 -13.11 -11.28
CA ASN A 70 -4.99 -13.59 -12.09
C ASN A 70 -5.48 -14.99 -11.65
N MET A 71 -5.45 -15.25 -10.34
CA MET A 71 -5.80 -16.54 -9.74
C MET A 71 -7.21 -16.46 -9.12
N THR A 72 -8.02 -17.49 -9.32
CA THR A 72 -9.36 -17.56 -8.71
C THR A 72 -9.30 -18.10 -7.29
N GLN A 73 -10.26 -17.69 -6.44
CA GLN A 73 -10.41 -18.26 -5.09
C GLN A 73 -10.58 -19.78 -5.10
N LYS A 74 -11.19 -20.35 -6.15
CA LYS A 74 -11.35 -21.80 -6.33
C LYS A 74 -10.01 -22.49 -6.54
N GLN A 75 -9.15 -21.95 -7.42
CA GLN A 75 -7.81 -22.49 -7.64
C GLN A 75 -6.97 -22.42 -6.36
N LEU A 76 -7.02 -21.29 -5.65
CA LEU A 76 -6.33 -21.16 -4.36
C LEU A 76 -6.81 -22.19 -3.32
N ALA A 77 -8.11 -22.46 -3.28
CA ALA A 77 -8.68 -23.46 -2.39
C ALA A 77 -8.17 -24.87 -2.70
N GLU A 78 -8.06 -25.21 -3.98
CA GLU A 78 -7.50 -26.48 -4.47
C GLU A 78 -6.01 -26.62 -4.11
N GLU A 79 -5.20 -25.57 -4.33
CA GLU A 79 -3.77 -25.52 -4.00
C GLU A 79 -3.50 -25.67 -2.49
N ILE A 80 -4.31 -25.01 -1.65
CA ILE A 80 -4.16 -25.07 -0.18
C ILE A 80 -4.77 -26.37 0.39
N GLY A 81 -5.71 -26.99 -0.31
CA GLY A 81 -6.45 -28.15 0.17
C GLY A 81 -7.52 -27.79 1.21
N VAL A 82 -8.22 -26.68 1.01
CA VAL A 82 -9.37 -26.23 1.84
C VAL A 82 -10.61 -26.01 0.98
N SER A 83 -11.77 -25.80 1.61
CA SER A 83 -12.99 -25.50 0.85
C SER A 83 -12.94 -24.09 0.23
N PRO A 84 -13.55 -23.88 -0.95
CA PRO A 84 -13.68 -22.53 -1.53
C PRO A 84 -14.38 -21.53 -0.59
N SER A 85 -15.33 -22.01 0.22
CA SER A 85 -15.98 -21.19 1.25
C SER A 85 -14.97 -20.65 2.27
N ARG A 86 -13.98 -21.46 2.66
CA ARG A 86 -12.96 -21.04 3.62
C ARG A 86 -12.08 -19.93 3.04
N ILE A 87 -11.67 -20.05 1.78
CA ILE A 87 -10.93 -18.98 1.09
C ILE A 87 -11.79 -17.71 0.97
N SER A 88 -13.08 -17.87 0.63
CA SER A 88 -14.01 -16.75 0.60
C SER A 88 -14.11 -16.03 1.95
N ASP A 89 -14.12 -16.77 3.07
CA ASP A 89 -14.14 -16.16 4.40
C ASP A 89 -12.89 -15.31 4.67
N TYR A 90 -11.72 -15.73 4.19
CA TYR A 90 -10.48 -14.95 4.29
C TYR A 90 -10.52 -13.70 3.43
N VAL A 91 -10.90 -13.83 2.15
CA VAL A 91 -10.95 -12.69 1.20
C VAL A 91 -11.97 -11.63 1.63
N ASN A 92 -13.05 -12.04 2.30
CA ASN A 92 -14.06 -11.10 2.81
C ASN A 92 -13.84 -10.67 4.27
N GLY A 93 -12.73 -11.08 4.90
CA GLY A 93 -12.42 -10.72 6.29
C GLY A 93 -13.38 -11.29 7.33
N ARG A 94 -14.15 -12.33 7.00
CA ARG A 94 -15.08 -13.00 7.94
C ARG A 94 -14.36 -13.95 8.90
N ALA A 95 -13.18 -14.42 8.52
CA ALA A 95 -12.34 -15.29 9.33
C ALA A 95 -10.86 -14.99 9.08
N GLU A 96 -10.03 -15.29 10.07
CA GLU A 96 -8.57 -15.27 9.95
C GLU A 96 -8.02 -16.66 9.65
N PRO A 97 -6.97 -16.81 8.81
CA PRO A 97 -6.32 -18.08 8.59
C PRO A 97 -5.53 -18.53 9.81
N THR A 98 -5.47 -19.84 10.05
CA THR A 98 -4.51 -20.40 11.02
C THR A 98 -3.07 -20.18 10.53
N LEU A 99 -2.08 -20.20 11.42
CA LEU A 99 -0.66 -20.06 11.03
C LEU A 99 -0.23 -21.01 9.90
N LYS A 100 -0.75 -22.24 9.90
CA LYS A 100 -0.47 -23.21 8.84
C LYS A 100 -1.02 -22.73 7.49
N ILE A 101 -2.25 -22.22 7.46
CA ILE A 101 -2.89 -21.71 6.23
C ILE A 101 -2.24 -20.40 5.81
N ALA A 102 -1.95 -19.49 6.74
CA ALA A 102 -1.23 -18.25 6.48
C ALA A 102 0.13 -18.53 5.81
N SER A 103 0.87 -19.53 6.28
CA SER A 103 2.12 -19.95 5.63
C SER A 103 1.92 -20.47 4.21
N SER A 104 0.83 -21.21 3.93
CA SER A 104 0.51 -21.64 2.58
C SER A 104 0.11 -20.47 1.67
N LEU A 105 -0.72 -19.56 2.17
CA LEU A 105 -1.10 -18.33 1.47
C LEU A 105 0.13 -17.52 1.08
N CYS A 106 1.08 -17.32 2.01
CA CYS A 106 2.33 -16.62 1.72
C CYS A 106 3.11 -17.24 0.56
N LYS A 107 3.21 -18.57 0.52
CA LYS A 107 3.95 -19.28 -0.54
C LYS A 107 3.24 -19.27 -1.88
N ILE A 108 1.92 -19.43 -1.90
CA ILE A 108 1.14 -19.56 -3.13
C ILE A 108 0.86 -18.19 -3.75
N LEU A 109 0.64 -17.17 -2.92
CA LEU A 109 0.30 -15.82 -3.35
C LEU A 109 1.51 -14.87 -3.37
N ASP A 110 2.71 -15.34 -3.04
CA ASP A 110 3.94 -14.53 -2.92
C ASP A 110 3.80 -13.36 -1.92
N ILE A 111 3.02 -13.56 -0.86
CA ILE A 111 2.84 -12.57 0.21
C ILE A 111 4.01 -12.69 1.20
N HIS A 112 4.66 -11.56 1.50
CA HIS A 112 5.72 -11.54 2.50
C HIS A 112 5.16 -11.87 3.91
N PRO A 113 5.77 -12.80 4.67
CA PRO A 113 5.23 -13.22 5.96
C PRO A 113 5.02 -12.09 6.97
N ALA A 114 5.88 -11.06 6.96
CA ALA A 114 5.71 -9.89 7.84
C ALA A 114 4.39 -9.16 7.57
N ALA A 115 4.00 -8.99 6.30
CA ALA A 115 2.75 -8.33 5.91
C ALA A 115 1.54 -9.16 6.39
N MET A 116 1.56 -10.48 6.19
CA MET A 116 0.50 -11.39 6.65
C MET A 116 0.30 -11.38 8.17
N LEU A 117 1.36 -11.10 8.93
CA LEU A 117 1.33 -11.06 10.40
C LEU A 117 1.11 -9.64 10.96
N GLY A 118 0.98 -8.63 10.10
CA GLY A 118 0.85 -7.23 10.51
C GLY A 118 2.10 -6.68 11.23
N LEU A 119 3.27 -7.28 10.99
CA LEU A 119 4.56 -6.90 11.62
C LEU A 119 5.25 -5.79 10.85
#